data_AF-A0A9Q0GNM5-F1
#
_entry.id   AF-A0A9Q0GNM5-F1
#
_cell.length_a   1.000
_cell.length_b   1.000
_cell.length_c   1.000
_cell.angle_alpha   90.00
_cell.angle_beta   90.00
_cell.angle_gamma   90.00
#
_symmetry.space_group_name_H-M   'P 1'
#
loop_
_entity.id
_entity.type
_entity.pdbx_description
1 polymer ?
#
loop_
_entity_poly.entity_id
_entity_poly.type
_entity_poly.pdbx_seq_one_letter_code
_entity_poly.pdbx_strand_id
1 'polypeptide(L)'
;MKFGMGTLDDMRLHKFRDLSAEQKAGRLNRLPKRDAAMLKRQLSHLQAYLGGIQYMTGLPDIVIIVDQQEEYTALRECVTLGIPTICLIDTNCDPDLAYISIPANDDAIASIRLILNKLVSAICEGRSSYIRNR
;
A
#
# COMPACT_ATOMS: atom_id res chain seq x y z
N MET A 1 4.26 -5.37 -4.39
CA MET A 1 4.79 -4.18 -3.69
C MET A 1 6.17 -4.52 -3.12
N LYS A 2 7.21 -3.66 -3.22
CA LYS A 2 8.51 -3.92 -2.58
C LYS A 2 8.58 -3.19 -1.22
N PHE A 3 8.61 -3.91 -0.11
CA PHE A 3 8.76 -3.38 1.26
C PHE A 3 10.21 -3.07 1.63
N GLY A 4 11.14 -3.19 0.67
CA GLY A 4 12.49 -2.71 0.85
C GLY A 4 12.51 -1.19 0.97
N MET A 5 12.49 -0.66 2.19
CA MET A 5 12.98 0.69 2.50
C MET A 5 14.50 0.74 2.24
N GLY A 6 14.88 0.62 0.97
CA GLY A 6 16.19 0.95 0.47
C GLY A 6 16.22 2.45 0.13
N THR A 7 17.42 3.03 0.17
CA THR A 7 17.68 4.45 -0.14
C THR A 7 17.07 4.96 -1.46
N LEU A 8 16.80 4.05 -2.40
CA LEU A 8 16.22 4.32 -3.71
C LEU A 8 14.72 4.64 -3.65
N ASP A 9 13.95 3.95 -2.81
CA ASP A 9 12.50 4.18 -2.73
C ASP A 9 12.19 5.40 -1.87
N ASP A 10 13.01 5.70 -0.87
CA ASP A 10 12.95 6.98 -0.13
C ASP A 10 13.21 8.18 -1.06
N MET A 11 14.21 8.09 -1.94
CA MET A 11 14.50 9.13 -2.92
C MET A 11 13.34 9.32 -3.91
N ARG A 12 12.70 8.24 -4.35
CA ARG A 12 11.52 8.29 -5.23
C ARG A 12 10.31 8.87 -4.51
N LEU A 13 10.11 8.55 -3.23
CA LEU A 13 9.04 9.09 -2.40
C LEU A 13 9.22 10.59 -2.17
N HIS A 14 10.44 11.04 -1.89
CA HIS A 14 10.79 12.46 -1.80
C HIS A 14 10.47 13.18 -3.10
N LYS A 15 10.96 12.64 -4.24
CA LYS A 15 10.67 13.20 -5.56
C LYS A 15 9.18 13.26 -5.88
N PHE A 16 8.43 12.24 -5.47
CA PHE A 16 6.98 12.21 -5.63
C PHE A 16 6.30 13.32 -4.82
N ARG A 17 6.70 13.52 -3.56
CA ARG A 17 6.19 14.60 -2.70
C ARG A 17 6.50 15.97 -3.28
N ASP A 18 7.71 16.19 -3.77
CA ASP A 18 8.13 17.45 -4.40
C ASP A 18 7.29 17.75 -5.65
N LEU A 19 7.22 16.80 -6.60
CA LEU A 19 6.44 16.98 -7.84
C LEU A 19 4.95 17.19 -7.57
N SER A 20 4.40 16.52 -6.56
CA SER A 20 3.01 16.70 -6.13
C SER A 20 2.79 18.11 -5.55
N ALA A 21 3.72 18.62 -4.75
CA ALA A 21 3.68 19.98 -4.22
C ALA A 21 3.80 21.03 -5.34
N GLU A 22 4.70 20.84 -6.30
CA GLU A 22 4.86 21.73 -7.45
C GLU A 22 3.63 21.74 -8.37
N GLN A 23 2.98 20.59 -8.54
CA GLN A 23 1.70 20.52 -9.26
C GLN A 23 0.62 21.32 -8.55
N LYS A 24 0.46 21.15 -7.23
CA LYS A 24 -0.52 21.88 -6.42
C LYS A 24 -0.26 23.39 -6.42
N ALA A 25 1.01 23.80 -6.41
CA ALA A 25 1.42 25.19 -6.51
C ALA A 25 1.30 25.78 -7.93
N GLY A 26 0.90 24.98 -8.93
CA GLY A 26 0.74 25.42 -10.32
C GLY A 26 2.05 25.71 -11.07
N ARG A 27 3.22 25.33 -10.52
CA ARG A 27 4.52 25.56 -11.15
C ARG A 27 4.66 24.86 -12.49
N LEU A 28 4.10 23.65 -12.61
CA LEU A 28 4.09 22.88 -13.86
C LEU A 28 3.43 23.61 -15.04
N ASN A 29 2.50 24.52 -14.76
CA ASN A 29 1.80 25.28 -15.80
C ASN A 29 2.63 26.45 -16.35
N ARG A 30 3.74 26.81 -15.68
CA ARG A 30 4.66 27.86 -16.12
C ARG A 30 5.80 27.34 -17.01
N LEU A 31 5.87 26.01 -17.19
CA LEU A 31 6.87 25.36 -18.01
C LEU A 31 6.42 25.24 -19.47
N PRO A 32 7.36 25.06 -20.42
CA PRO A 32 7.02 24.69 -21.79
C PRO A 32 6.12 23.45 -21.84
N LYS A 33 5.17 23.41 -22.80
CA LYS A 33 4.18 22.32 -22.91
C LYS A 33 4.81 20.92 -22.91
N ARG A 34 5.97 20.77 -23.55
CA ARG A 34 6.72 19.51 -23.61
C ARG A 34 7.20 19.07 -22.22
N ASP A 35 7.84 19.97 -21.49
CA ASP A 35 8.41 19.67 -20.16
C ASP A 35 7.29 19.43 -19.13
N ALA A 36 6.25 20.26 -19.18
CA ALA A 36 5.05 20.08 -18.37
C ALA A 36 4.40 18.70 -18.62
N ALA A 37 4.34 18.25 -19.88
CA ALA A 37 3.80 16.94 -20.22
C ALA A 37 4.68 15.78 -19.70
N MET A 38 6.00 15.91 -19.79
CA MET A 38 6.93 14.91 -19.25
C MET A 38 6.80 14.77 -17.74
N LEU A 39 6.79 15.89 -17.01
CA LEU A 39 6.65 15.88 -15.55
C LEU A 39 5.29 15.36 -15.09
N LYS A 40 4.19 15.68 -15.81
CA LYS A 40 2.87 15.10 -15.53
C LYS A 40 2.84 13.59 -15.72
N ARG A 41 3.49 13.06 -16.76
CA ARG A 41 3.62 11.60 -16.96
C ARG A 41 4.41 10.95 -15.84
N GLN A 42 5.53 11.56 -15.45
CA GLN A 42 6.34 11.08 -14.34
C GLN A 42 5.56 11.09 -13.02
N LEU A 43 4.82 12.16 -12.73
CA LEU A 43 3.99 12.25 -11.53
C LEU A 43 2.88 11.20 -11.53
N SER A 44 2.21 10.98 -12.67
CA SER A 44 1.20 9.92 -12.81
C SER A 44 1.79 8.54 -12.53
N HIS A 45 2.98 8.26 -13.05
CA HIS A 45 3.69 7.02 -12.78
C HIS A 45 4.01 6.88 -11.28
N LEU A 46 4.66 7.88 -10.67
CA LEU A 46 4.99 7.85 -9.24
C LEU A 46 3.73 7.72 -8.35
N GLN A 47 2.63 8.39 -8.70
CA GLN A 47 1.36 8.29 -8.00
C GLN A 47 0.80 6.87 -8.01
N ALA A 48 0.91 6.15 -9.14
CA ALA A 48 0.41 4.79 -9.27
C ALA A 48 1.17 3.79 -8.37
N TYR A 49 2.49 3.94 -8.23
CA TYR A 49 3.31 2.99 -7.47
C TYR A 49 3.50 3.40 -5.99
N LEU A 50 3.60 4.70 -5.70
CA LEU A 50 3.97 5.22 -4.37
C LEU A 50 2.81 5.92 -3.65
N GLY A 51 1.69 6.18 -4.33
CA GLY A 51 0.56 6.90 -3.74
C GLY A 51 -0.02 6.22 -2.51
N GLY A 52 0.01 4.88 -2.46
CA GLY A 52 -0.46 4.09 -1.31
C GLY A 52 0.44 4.20 -0.07
N ILE A 53 1.73 4.48 -0.25
CA ILE A 53 2.72 4.55 0.85
C ILE A 53 3.19 5.97 1.16
N GLN A 54 2.62 6.99 0.50
CA GLN A 54 3.07 8.37 0.64
C GLN A 54 3.01 8.92 2.07
N TYR A 55 2.16 8.34 2.93
CA TYR A 55 2.00 8.73 4.33
C TYR A 55 2.76 7.82 5.31
N MET A 56 3.39 6.75 4.82
CA MET A 56 4.21 5.88 5.66
C MET A 56 5.53 6.58 6.01
N THR A 57 5.87 6.57 7.29
CA THR A 57 7.13 7.13 7.81
C THR A 57 8.14 6.04 8.17
N GLY A 58 7.71 4.78 8.19
CA GLY A 58 8.51 3.62 8.55
C GLY A 58 7.89 2.33 8.02
N LEU A 59 8.52 1.20 8.34
CA LEU A 59 8.00 -0.12 8.03
C LEU A 59 6.70 -0.38 8.80
N PRO A 60 5.74 -1.10 8.20
CA PRO A 60 4.51 -1.48 8.88
C PRO A 60 4.77 -2.60 9.89
N ASP A 61 4.07 -2.57 11.02
CA ASP A 61 4.11 -3.64 12.03
C ASP A 61 3.21 -4.83 11.66
N ILE A 62 2.19 -4.63 10.82
CA ILE A 62 1.26 -5.66 10.32
C ILE A 62 0.89 -5.31 8.88
N VAL A 63 0.79 -6.33 8.02
CA VAL A 63 0.31 -6.18 6.63
C VAL A 63 -0.92 -7.04 6.39
N ILE A 64 -1.93 -6.48 5.73
CA ILE A 64 -3.11 -7.22 5.26
C ILE A 64 -2.96 -7.44 3.76
N ILE A 65 -3.06 -8.69 3.31
CA ILE A 65 -2.88 -9.09 1.91
C ILE A 65 -4.16 -9.77 1.42
N VAL A 66 -4.57 -9.42 0.21
CA VAL A 66 -5.65 -10.07 -0.53
C VAL A 66 -5.01 -10.75 -1.73
N ASP A 67 -5.47 -11.96 -2.05
CA ASP A 67 -4.93 -12.78 -3.14
C ASP A 67 -3.45 -13.12 -2.95
N GLN A 68 -3.20 -14.26 -2.33
CA GLN A 68 -1.85 -14.74 -2.04
C GLN A 68 -1.08 -15.17 -3.30
N GLN A 69 -1.77 -15.58 -4.37
CA GLN A 69 -1.09 -16.00 -5.59
C GLN A 69 -0.51 -14.80 -6.34
N GLU A 70 -1.30 -13.75 -6.51
CA GLU A 70 -0.86 -12.52 -7.17
C GLU A 70 0.16 -11.75 -6.32
N GLU A 71 0.00 -11.73 -4.99
CA GLU A 71 0.87 -10.98 -4.07
C GLU A 71 1.94 -11.83 -3.37
N TYR A 72 2.35 -12.96 -3.97
CA TYR A 72 3.39 -13.84 -3.42
C TYR A 72 4.70 -13.11 -3.07
N THR A 73 5.09 -12.11 -3.87
CA THR A 73 6.29 -11.31 -3.61
C THR A 73 6.16 -10.50 -2.31
N ALA A 74 4.99 -9.88 -2.09
CA ALA A 74 4.73 -9.10 -0.89
C ALA A 74 4.76 -9.98 0.37
N LEU A 75 4.17 -11.18 0.29
CA LEU A 75 4.23 -12.20 1.33
C LEU A 75 5.68 -12.57 1.69
N ARG A 76 6.49 -12.92 0.68
CA ARG A 76 7.89 -13.32 0.89
C ARG A 76 8.73 -12.21 1.51
N GLU A 77 8.49 -10.97 1.13
CA GLU A 77 9.17 -9.83 1.73
C GLU A 77 8.74 -9.61 3.18
N CYS A 78 7.45 -9.72 3.50
CA CYS A 78 6.97 -9.66 4.88
C CYS A 78 7.61 -10.75 5.75
N VAL A 79 7.67 -11.98 5.26
CA VAL A 79 8.35 -13.10 5.94
C VAL A 79 9.84 -12.80 6.15
N THR A 80 10.52 -12.26 5.14
CA THR A 80 11.94 -11.90 5.21
C THR A 80 12.20 -10.78 6.24
N LEU A 81 11.29 -9.81 6.32
CA LEU A 81 11.37 -8.69 7.24
C LEU A 81 10.83 -9.00 8.64
N GLY A 82 10.25 -10.18 8.86
CA GLY A 82 9.61 -10.57 10.12
C GLY A 82 8.31 -9.83 10.41
N ILE A 83 7.64 -9.31 9.38
CA ILE A 83 6.38 -8.57 9.51
C ILE A 83 5.21 -9.57 9.45
N PRO A 84 4.37 -9.68 10.49
CA PRO A 84 3.22 -10.57 10.49
C PRO A 84 2.15 -10.15 9.47
N THR A 85 1.58 -11.14 8.78
CA THR A 85 0.60 -10.96 7.71
C THR A 85 -0.78 -11.51 8.07
N ILE A 86 -1.83 -10.78 7.69
CA ILE A 86 -3.21 -11.25 7.69
C ILE A 86 -3.64 -11.43 6.24
N CYS A 87 -3.95 -12.65 5.82
CA CYS A 87 -4.22 -12.97 4.42
C CYS A 87 -5.62 -13.51 4.20
N LEU A 88 -6.27 -13.06 3.14
CA LEU A 88 -7.45 -13.72 2.59
C LEU A 88 -6.96 -14.88 1.71
N ILE A 89 -7.46 -16.09 1.97
CA ILE A 89 -6.97 -17.33 1.36
C ILE A 89 -8.16 -18.08 0.75
N ASP A 90 -8.07 -18.37 -0.54
CA ASP A 90 -8.98 -19.28 -1.26
C ASP A 90 -8.38 -20.69 -1.35
N THR A 91 -9.12 -21.62 -1.94
CA THR A 91 -8.83 -23.05 -2.09
C THR A 91 -7.53 -23.37 -2.83
N ASN A 92 -6.96 -22.42 -3.57
CA ASN A 92 -5.73 -22.55 -4.35
C ASN A 92 -4.49 -21.99 -3.63
N CYS A 93 -4.61 -21.58 -2.37
CA CYS A 93 -3.56 -20.91 -1.61
C CYS A 93 -3.03 -21.77 -0.45
N ASP A 94 -1.77 -21.54 -0.05
CA ASP A 94 -1.11 -22.26 1.05
C ASP A 94 -1.25 -21.49 2.37
N PRO A 95 -2.03 -21.99 3.35
CA PRO A 95 -2.31 -21.27 4.59
C PRO A 95 -1.09 -21.10 5.50
N ASP A 96 -0.02 -21.85 5.30
CA ASP A 96 1.19 -21.80 6.14
C ASP A 96 2.09 -20.58 5.80
N LEU A 97 1.83 -19.90 4.68
CA LEU A 97 2.59 -18.71 4.27
C LEU A 97 2.14 -17.42 4.95
N ALA A 98 0.96 -17.42 5.60
CA ALA A 98 0.41 -16.27 6.30
C ALA A 98 0.43 -16.48 7.82
N TYR A 99 0.59 -15.40 8.59
CA TYR A 99 0.53 -15.50 10.05
C TYR A 99 -0.90 -15.71 10.56
N ILE A 100 -1.86 -15.02 9.97
CA ILE A 100 -3.30 -15.25 10.18
C ILE A 100 -3.97 -15.42 8.82
N SER A 101 -4.64 -16.55 8.66
CA SER A 101 -5.33 -16.94 7.43
C SER A 101 -6.84 -16.79 7.60
N ILE A 102 -7.48 -16.00 6.73
CA ILE A 102 -8.93 -15.81 6.66
C ILE A 102 -9.43 -16.55 5.42
N PRO A 103 -10.12 -17.70 5.58
CA PRO A 103 -10.71 -18.41 4.45
C PRO A 103 -11.75 -17.53 3.76
N ALA A 104 -11.59 -17.27 2.47
CA ALA A 104 -12.41 -16.35 1.71
C ALA A 104 -12.37 -16.67 0.22
N ASN A 105 -13.42 -16.26 -0.50
CA ASN A 105 -13.36 -16.17 -1.95
C ASN A 105 -12.68 -14.85 -2.32
N ASP A 106 -11.50 -14.90 -2.94
CA ASP A 106 -10.73 -13.73 -3.37
C ASP A 106 -11.03 -13.30 -4.82
N ASP A 107 -11.63 -14.17 -5.64
CA ASP A 107 -12.15 -13.81 -6.97
C ASP A 107 -13.35 -12.85 -6.93
N ALA A 108 -14.16 -12.93 -5.87
CA ALA A 108 -15.42 -12.20 -5.77
C ALA A 108 -15.24 -10.83 -5.11
N ILE A 109 -15.43 -9.75 -5.89
CA ILE A 109 -15.42 -8.35 -5.40
C ILE A 109 -16.34 -8.16 -4.19
N ALA A 110 -17.51 -8.82 -4.16
CA ALA A 110 -18.44 -8.73 -3.04
C ALA A 110 -17.86 -9.35 -1.76
N SER A 111 -17.16 -10.48 -1.86
CA SER A 111 -16.49 -11.16 -0.76
C SER A 111 -15.33 -10.31 -0.21
N ILE A 112 -14.43 -9.86 -1.10
CA ILE A 112 -13.32 -8.97 -0.74
C ILE A 112 -13.84 -7.72 -0.01
N ARG A 113 -14.85 -7.04 -0.58
CA ARG A 113 -15.43 -5.84 0.03
C ARG A 113 -16.02 -6.12 1.40
N LEU A 114 -16.74 -7.22 1.56
CA LEU A 114 -17.34 -7.58 2.85
C LEU A 114 -16.27 -7.74 3.93
N ILE A 115 -15.23 -8.52 3.63
CA ILE A 115 -14.15 -8.82 4.59
C ILE A 115 -13.34 -7.57 4.89
N LEU A 116 -12.89 -6.84 3.87
CA LEU A 116 -12.12 -5.61 4.06
C LEU A 116 -12.91 -4.57 4.83
N ASN A 117 -14.20 -4.37 4.55
CA ASN A 117 -15.03 -3.43 5.31
C ASN A 117 -15.13 -3.82 6.78
N LYS A 118 -15.23 -5.12 7.08
CA LYS A 118 -15.26 -5.60 8.47
C LYS A 118 -13.92 -5.36 9.17
N LEU A 119 -12.79 -5.61 8.50
CA LEU A 119 -11.45 -5.30 9.01
C LEU A 119 -11.27 -3.80 9.24
N VAL A 120 -11.69 -2.95 8.30
CA VAL A 120 -11.64 -1.49 8.45
C VAL A 120 -12.49 -1.02 9.64
N SER A 121 -13.68 -1.58 9.86
CA SER A 121 -14.49 -1.28 11.04
C SER A 121 -13.72 -1.58 12.33
N ALA A 122 -13.11 -2.77 12.43
CA ALA A 122 -12.33 -3.16 13.60
C ALA A 122 -11.10 -2.26 13.81
N ILE A 123 -10.39 -1.88 12.73
CA ILE A 123 -9.27 -0.93 12.80
C ILE A 123 -9.74 0.44 13.30
N CYS A 124 -10.88 0.93 12.83
CA CYS A 124 -11.46 2.21 13.26
C CYS A 124 -11.89 2.19 14.73
N GLU A 125 -12.50 1.10 15.19
CA GLU A 125 -12.89 0.87 16.58
C GLU A 125 -11.66 0.80 17.49
N GLY A 126 -10.64 0.05 17.09
CA GLY A 126 -9.35 -0.05 17.77
C GLY A 126 -8.64 1.30 17.86
N ARG A 127 -8.57 2.04 16.74
CA ARG A 127 -8.00 3.40 16.70
C ARG A 127 -8.72 4.36 17.63
N SER A 128 -10.06 4.34 17.65
CA SER A 128 -10.86 5.19 18.52
C SER A 128 -10.62 4.87 20.00
N SER A 129 -10.49 3.58 20.32
CA SER A 129 -10.18 3.14 21.68
C SER A 129 -8.76 3.53 22.10
N TYR A 130 -7.77 3.40 21.21
CA TYR A 130 -6.41 3.85 21.45
C TYR A 130 -6.33 5.36 21.72
N ILE A 131 -7.07 6.17 20.95
CA ILE A 131 -7.13 7.63 21.16
C ILE A 131 -7.78 7.98 22.50
N ARG A 132 -8.84 7.26 22.92
CA ARG A 132 -9.53 7.53 24.19
C ARG A 132 -8.73 7.12 25.42
N ASN A 133 -7.90 6.08 25.31
CA ASN A 133 -7.12 5.54 26.42
C ASN A 133 -5.76 6.22 26.60
N ARG A 134 -5.48 7.26 25.82
CA ARG A 134 -4.23 8.02 25.83
C ARG A 134 -4.50 9.43 26.34
#